data_AF-A0A9W6BKQ9-F1
#
_entry.id   AF-A0A9W6BKQ9-F1
#
_cell.length_a   1.000
_cell.length_b   1.000
_cell.length_c   1.000
_cell.angle_alpha   90.00
_cell.angle_beta   90.00
_cell.angle_gamma   90.00
#
_symmetry.space_group_name_H-M   'P 1'
#
loop_
_entity.id
_entity.type
_entity.pdbx_description
1 polymer ?
#
loop_
_entity_poly.entity_id
_entity_poly.type
_entity_poly.pdbx_seq_one_letter_code
_entity_poly.pdbx_strand_id
1 'polypeptide(L)'
;MIAQRAASVRPAAPAGRAKLLVRCSGNGASSAAFHEGQKVKVVAPVKVYHSHQHPEGFDLNGLEGTLVKDVTHFKGKILSANFPYKVEFHVAGEGKLAKLLVHLAEEEIQAI
;
A
#
# COMPACT_ATOMS: atom_id res chain seq x y z
N MET A 1 -75.64 -9.83 -27.50
CA MET A 1 -75.24 -10.20 -26.12
C MET A 1 -74.16 -11.28 -26.27
N ILE A 2 -72.87 -10.96 -26.42
CA ILE A 2 -71.87 -10.54 -25.38
C ILE A 2 -71.80 -11.61 -24.27
N ALA A 3 -70.71 -12.30 -23.94
CA ALA A 3 -69.27 -12.05 -24.05
C ALA A 3 -68.46 -13.35 -24.21
N GLN A 4 -67.36 -13.31 -24.97
CA GLN A 4 -66.28 -14.30 -24.89
C GLN A 4 -65.34 -13.93 -23.74
N ARG A 5 -65.06 -14.89 -22.87
CA ARG A 5 -64.22 -14.74 -21.69
C ARG A 5 -62.76 -14.98 -22.08
N ALA A 6 -61.99 -13.91 -22.23
CA ALA A 6 -60.55 -13.97 -22.48
C ALA A 6 -59.80 -14.44 -21.21
N ALA A 7 -59.07 -15.54 -21.32
CA ALA A 7 -58.13 -15.97 -20.29
C ALA A 7 -56.86 -15.11 -20.40
N SER A 8 -56.56 -14.30 -19.38
CA SER A 8 -55.32 -13.55 -19.31
C SER A 8 -54.18 -14.48 -18.89
N VAL A 9 -53.26 -14.72 -19.82
CA VAL A 9 -51.98 -15.40 -19.52
C VAL A 9 -51.14 -14.43 -18.70
N ARG A 10 -50.88 -14.77 -17.44
CA ARG A 10 -49.91 -14.06 -16.60
C ARG A 10 -48.49 -14.48 -17.02
N PRO A 11 -47.56 -13.55 -17.29
CA PRO A 11 -46.17 -13.93 -17.49
C PRO A 11 -45.58 -14.40 -16.16
N ALA A 12 -44.90 -15.54 -16.18
CA ALA A 12 -44.13 -16.04 -15.04
C ALA A 12 -42.92 -15.12 -14.79
N ALA A 13 -42.73 -14.70 -13.55
CA ALA A 13 -41.57 -13.92 -13.14
C ALA A 13 -40.27 -14.72 -13.38
N PRO A 14 -39.20 -14.11 -13.91
CA PRO A 14 -37.95 -14.84 -14.11
C PRO A 14 -37.35 -15.25 -12.77
N ALA A 15 -37.15 -16.56 -12.64
CA ALA A 15 -36.42 -17.17 -11.55
C ALA A 15 -34.94 -16.75 -11.60
N GLY A 16 -34.38 -16.46 -10.42
CA GLY A 16 -32.95 -16.29 -10.23
C GLY A 16 -32.59 -14.91 -9.70
N ARG A 17 -32.54 -14.77 -8.37
CA ARG A 17 -31.82 -13.67 -7.74
C ARG A 17 -30.37 -13.78 -8.18
N ALA A 18 -29.94 -12.89 -9.07
CA ALA A 18 -28.56 -12.87 -9.55
C ALA A 18 -27.64 -12.85 -8.33
N LYS A 19 -26.80 -13.88 -8.17
CA LYS A 19 -25.73 -13.84 -7.17
C LYS A 19 -24.84 -12.69 -7.61
N LEU A 20 -24.84 -11.62 -6.82
CA LEU A 20 -23.86 -10.55 -6.90
C LEU A 20 -22.50 -11.21 -6.69
N LEU A 21 -21.82 -11.55 -7.78
CA LEU A 21 -20.44 -11.97 -7.73
C LEU A 21 -19.66 -10.69 -7.42
N VAL A 22 -19.46 -10.43 -6.13
CA VAL A 22 -18.55 -9.39 -5.67
C VAL A 22 -17.18 -9.79 -6.17
N ARG A 23 -16.80 -9.25 -7.33
CA ARG A 23 -15.41 -9.23 -7.75
C ARG A 23 -14.76 -8.20 -6.85
N CYS A 24 -14.28 -8.65 -5.70
CA CYS A 24 -13.25 -7.90 -4.98
C CYS A 24 -12.11 -7.78 -5.99
N SER A 25 -12.01 -6.63 -6.66
CA SER A 25 -10.78 -6.21 -7.31
C SER A 25 -9.81 -5.95 -6.18
N GLY A 26 -9.29 -7.03 -5.60
CA GLY A 26 -8.10 -6.94 -4.79
C GLY A 26 -7.06 -6.38 -5.73
N ASN A 27 -6.67 -5.13 -5.51
CA ASN A 27 -5.39 -4.61 -5.96
C ASN A 27 -4.30 -5.43 -5.26
N GLY A 28 -4.17 -6.71 -5.65
CA GLY A 28 -3.04 -7.58 -5.40
C GLY A 28 -2.02 -7.47 -6.53
N ALA A 29 -2.09 -6.40 -7.32
CA ALA A 29 -0.91 -5.92 -8.00
C ALA A 29 -0.01 -5.41 -6.88
N SER A 30 0.99 -6.23 -6.51
CA SER A 30 2.22 -5.73 -5.92
C SER A 30 2.49 -4.39 -6.60
N SER A 31 2.47 -3.30 -5.84
CA SER A 31 2.98 -2.01 -6.29
C SER A 31 4.47 -2.22 -6.49
N ALA A 32 4.80 -2.90 -7.58
CA ALA A 32 6.13 -3.30 -8.01
C ALA A 32 6.88 -2.06 -8.52
N ALA A 33 6.75 -0.95 -7.82
CA ALA A 33 7.55 0.23 -8.03
C ALA A 33 8.95 0.02 -7.46
N PHE A 34 9.08 -0.75 -6.37
CA PHE A 34 10.35 -0.96 -5.68
C PHE A 34 10.59 -2.41 -5.29
N HIS A 35 11.83 -2.84 -5.39
CA HIS A 35 12.28 -4.16 -4.96
C HIS A 35 13.05 -4.10 -3.63
N GLU A 36 12.93 -5.16 -2.82
CA GLU A 36 13.76 -5.32 -1.62
C GLU A 36 15.26 -5.35 -2.02
N GLY A 37 16.08 -4.58 -1.33
CA GLY A 37 17.50 -4.36 -1.62
C GLY A 37 17.78 -3.23 -2.60
N GLN A 38 16.77 -2.57 -3.16
CA GLN A 38 16.96 -1.43 -4.06
C GLN A 38 17.44 -0.18 -3.30
N LYS A 39 18.29 0.61 -3.96
CA LYS A 39 18.69 1.93 -3.46
C LYS A 39 17.60 2.94 -3.76
N VAL A 40 17.23 3.71 -2.74
CA VAL A 40 16.19 4.73 -2.82
C VAL A 40 16.71 6.04 -2.27
N LYS A 41 16.26 7.14 -2.86
CA LYS A 41 16.51 8.49 -2.40
C LYS A 41 15.22 9.10 -1.89
N VAL A 42 15.27 9.78 -0.75
CA VAL A 42 14.13 10.52 -0.23
C VAL A 42 14.04 11.87 -0.93
N VAL A 43 12.89 12.18 -1.51
CA VAL A 43 12.64 13.45 -2.24
C VAL A 43 11.79 14.40 -1.40
N ALA A 44 10.96 13.87 -0.49
CA ALA A 44 10.12 14.66 0.39
C ALA A 44 10.86 15.07 1.69
N PRO A 45 10.56 16.25 2.25
CA PRO A 45 11.06 16.64 3.56
C PRO A 45 10.36 15.85 4.68
N VAL A 46 10.97 14.73 5.10
CA VAL A 46 10.47 13.88 6.19
C VAL A 46 11.35 14.02 7.43
N LYS A 47 10.74 14.45 8.54
CA LYS A 47 11.37 14.55 9.87
C LYS A 47 11.06 13.34 10.74
N VAL A 48 12.09 12.74 11.30
CA VAL A 48 11.99 11.50 12.07
C VAL A 48 12.62 11.64 13.45
N TYR A 49 11.94 11.15 14.48
CA TYR A 49 12.30 11.37 15.89
C TYR A 49 12.68 10.10 16.65
N HIS A 50 12.62 8.91 16.05
CA HIS A 50 12.99 7.65 16.73
C HIS A 50 14.48 7.31 16.65
N SER A 51 15.31 8.21 16.09
CA SER A 51 16.76 8.01 16.06
C SER A 51 17.35 8.28 17.44
N HIS A 52 18.00 7.29 18.04
CA HIS A 52 18.70 7.46 19.32
C HIS A 52 19.82 8.50 19.27
N GLN A 53 20.43 8.72 18.10
CA GLN A 53 21.52 9.69 17.94
C GLN A 53 21.03 11.13 17.77
N HIS A 54 19.82 11.33 17.24
CA HIS A 54 19.25 12.65 16.97
C HIS A 54 17.83 12.72 17.54
N PRO A 55 17.67 12.85 18.87
CA PRO A 55 16.36 12.92 19.51
C PRO A 55 15.59 14.20 19.17
N GLU A 56 16.29 15.26 18.75
CA GLU A 56 15.71 16.55 18.35
C GLU A 56 14.99 16.53 16.99
N GLY A 57 15.10 15.42 16.26
CA GLY A 57 14.52 15.24 14.94
C GLY A 57 15.57 15.33 13.84
N PHE A 58 15.54 14.35 12.95
CA PHE A 58 16.46 14.25 11.83
C PHE A 58 15.70 14.33 10.51
N ASP A 59 16.11 15.26 9.64
CA ASP A 59 15.57 15.44 8.30
C ASP A 59 16.19 14.42 7.34
N LEU A 60 15.35 13.63 6.67
CA LEU A 60 15.80 12.61 5.71
C LEU A 60 15.91 13.10 4.27
N ASN A 61 15.57 14.37 4.01
CA ASN A 61 15.50 14.91 2.66
C ASN A 61 16.84 14.76 1.91
N GLY A 62 16.80 14.17 0.73
CA GLY A 62 17.96 13.98 -0.14
C GLY A 62 18.89 12.86 0.29
N LEU A 63 18.61 12.15 1.38
CA LEU A 63 19.42 11.00 1.80
C LEU A 63 19.09 9.76 0.99
N GLU A 64 20.13 8.96 0.78
CA GLU A 64 20.05 7.67 0.13
C GLU A 64 19.98 6.56 1.19
N GLY A 65 19.10 5.60 0.95
CA GLY A 65 18.90 4.44 1.80
C GLY A 65 18.71 3.18 0.98
N THR A 66 18.70 2.05 1.67
CA THR A 66 18.41 0.75 1.06
C THR A 66 17.04 0.28 1.52
N LEU A 67 16.18 -0.10 0.58
CA LEU A 67 14.88 -0.67 0.90
C LEU A 67 15.08 -2.06 1.48
N VAL A 68 14.69 -2.28 2.73
CA VAL A 68 14.87 -3.56 3.41
C VAL A 68 13.67 -4.47 3.17
N LYS A 69 12.46 -3.92 3.25
CA LYS A 69 11.25 -4.74 3.22
C LYS A 69 10.01 -3.97 2.75
N ASP A 70 9.15 -4.67 2.03
CA ASP A 70 7.77 -4.27 1.78
C ASP A 70 6.82 -4.90 2.83
N VAL A 71 6.10 -4.05 3.56
CA VAL A 71 5.18 -4.44 4.64
C VAL A 71 3.73 -4.60 4.12
N THR A 72 3.44 -4.34 2.84
CA THR A 72 2.10 -4.57 2.26
C THR A 72 1.64 -6.02 2.38
N HIS A 73 2.56 -6.98 2.33
CA HIS A 73 2.24 -8.41 2.37
C HIS A 73 2.94 -9.09 3.57
N PHE A 74 2.14 -9.66 4.47
CA PHE A 74 2.66 -10.41 5.60
C PHE A 74 2.02 -11.79 5.69
N LYS A 75 2.83 -12.85 5.47
CA LYS A 75 2.42 -14.27 5.58
C LYS A 75 1.12 -14.58 4.80
N GLY A 76 1.00 -14.06 3.59
CA GLY A 76 -0.18 -14.25 2.74
C GLY A 76 -1.38 -13.38 3.08
N LYS A 77 -1.26 -12.45 4.05
CA LYS A 77 -2.27 -11.42 4.34
C LYS A 77 -1.84 -10.10 3.74
N ILE A 78 -2.79 -9.40 3.14
CA ILE A 78 -2.61 -8.02 2.69
C ILE A 78 -2.82 -7.11 3.90
N LEU A 79 -1.84 -6.26 4.20
CA LEU A 79 -1.89 -5.26 5.26
C LEU A 79 -2.25 -3.90 4.66
N SER A 80 -3.05 -3.12 5.38
CA SER A 80 -3.41 -1.74 5.04
C SER A 80 -2.42 -0.75 5.66
N ALA A 81 -1.12 -0.96 5.42
CA ALA A 81 -0.09 -0.05 5.91
C ALA A 81 -0.05 1.20 5.02
N ASN A 82 -0.20 2.39 5.63
CA ASN A 82 -0.10 3.66 4.90
C ASN A 82 1.35 3.94 4.43
N PHE A 83 2.34 3.43 5.17
CA PHE A 83 3.77 3.55 4.86
C PHE A 83 4.37 2.15 4.71
N PRO A 84 4.25 1.53 3.52
CA PRO A 84 4.59 0.13 3.34
C PRO A 84 6.09 -0.15 3.22
N TYR A 85 6.90 0.83 2.79
CA TYR A 85 8.31 0.59 2.50
C TYR A 85 9.17 0.86 3.72
N LYS A 86 9.87 -0.17 4.20
CA LYS A 86 10.86 -0.04 5.26
C LYS A 86 12.23 0.20 4.65
N VAL A 87 12.82 1.36 4.89
CA VAL A 87 14.12 1.78 4.37
C VAL A 87 15.13 1.89 5.49
N GLU A 88 16.34 1.37 5.25
CA GLU A 88 17.51 1.53 6.12
C GLU A 88 18.41 2.65 5.61
N PHE A 89 18.64 3.65 6.45
CA PHE A 89 19.58 4.73 6.21
C PHE A 89 20.81 4.55 7.09
N HIS A 90 21.99 4.81 6.52
CA HIS A 90 23.24 4.86 7.26
C HIS A 90 23.63 6.32 7.41
N VAL A 91 23.40 6.87 8.59
CA VAL A 91 23.73 8.26 8.91
C VAL A 91 25.03 8.26 9.71
N ALA A 92 26.00 9.05 9.29
CA ALA A 92 27.23 9.26 10.05
C ALA A 92 26.90 10.14 11.26
N GLY A 93 26.63 9.51 12.40
CA GLY A 93 26.56 10.20 13.68
C GLY A 93 27.93 10.38 14.31
N GLU A 94 27.97 11.13 15.41
CA GLU A 94 29.12 11.55 16.23
C GLU A 94 30.09 10.38 16.54
N GLY A 95 30.93 10.03 15.56
CA GLY A 95 31.91 8.94 15.60
C GLY A 95 31.43 7.53 15.20
N LYS A 96 30.14 7.30 14.91
CA LYS A 96 29.60 5.97 14.53
C LYS A 96 28.47 6.07 13.51
N LEU A 97 28.49 5.18 12.51
CA LEU A 97 27.39 4.97 11.56
C LEU A 97 26.16 4.43 12.31
N ALA A 98 25.11 5.24 12.45
CA ALA A 98 23.82 4.75 12.92
C ALA A 98 22.99 4.20 11.78
N LYS A 99 22.36 3.07 12.08
CA LYS A 99 21.33 2.47 11.23
C LYS A 99 19.99 3.03 11.66
N LEU A 100 19.34 3.75 10.76
CA LEU A 100 18.00 4.29 10.96
C LEU A 100 17.03 3.53 10.07
N LEU A 101 16.04 2.88 10.67
CA LEU A 101 14.99 2.15 9.96
C LEU A 101 13.72 3.00 9.97
N VAL A 102 13.24 3.42 8.80
CA VAL A 102 12.07 4.29 8.65
C VAL A 102 11.05 3.66 7.71
N HIS A 103 9.77 3.89 7.98
CA HIS A 103 8.69 3.52 7.05
C HIS A 103 8.34 4.75 6.23
N LEU A 104 8.36 4.64 4.91
CA LEU A 104 8.07 5.71 3.96
C LEU A 104 6.99 5.27 2.97
N ALA A 105 6.31 6.25 2.37
CA ALA A 105 5.38 6.04 1.27
C ALA A 105 6.11 6.03 -0.08
N GLU A 106 5.48 5.47 -1.11
CA GLU A 106 6.03 5.50 -2.49
C GLU A 106 6.22 6.91 -3.04
N GLU A 107 5.36 7.84 -2.66
CA GLU A 107 5.41 9.22 -3.18
C GLU A 107 6.59 10.03 -2.59
N GLU A 108 7.17 9.57 -1.49
CA GLU A 108 8.26 10.24 -0.77
C GLU A 108 9.65 9.77 -1.23
N ILE A 109 9.71 8.63 -1.94
CA ILE A 109 10.94 7.94 -2.34
C ILE A 109 11.06 7.83 -3.85
N GLN A 110 12.29 7.90 -4.34
CA GLN A 110 12.60 7.71 -5.76
C GLN A 110 13.72 6.68 -5.90
N ALA A 111 13.55 5.74 -6.83
CA ALA A 111 14.56 4.73 -7.14
C ALA A 111 15.74 5.38 -7.85
N ILE A 112 16.95 4.96 -7.48
CA ILE A 112 18.21 5.31 -8.16
C ILE A 112 18.66 4.15 -9.05
#